data_AF-A0A5C3M5Z0-F1
#
_entry.id   AF-A0A5C3M5Z0-F1
#
_cell.length_a   1.000
_cell.length_b   1.000
_cell.length_c   1.000
_cell.angle_alpha   90.00
_cell.angle_beta   90.00
_cell.angle_gamma   90.00
#
_symmetry.space_group_name_H-M   'P 1'
#
loop_
_entity.id
_entity.type
_entity.pdbx_description
1 polymer ?
#
loop_
_entity_poly.entity_id
_entity_poly.type
_entity_poly.pdbx_seq_one_letter_code
_entity_poly.pdbx_strand_id
1 'polypeptide(L)'
;YRPLTKSKFISILATAACKAGHDPLQGHGIWISTMLEHLLQEVPFKVMKAKGCWASDIFYGYLTKHAQIMAPYMQADPILHNTFI
;
A
#
# COMPACT_ATOMS: atom_id res chain seq x y z
N TYR A 1 21.16 16.31 16.24
CA TYR A 1 20.37 15.20 15.67
C TYR A 1 20.72 15.06 14.19
N ARG A 2 21.18 13.89 13.72
CA ARG A 2 21.51 13.66 12.30
C ARG A 2 20.45 12.74 11.68
N PRO A 3 19.74 13.17 10.61
CA PRO A 3 18.74 12.32 9.95
C PRO A 3 19.36 11.01 9.44
N LEU A 4 18.60 9.92 9.56
CA LEU A 4 18.99 8.62 9.04
C LEU A 4 18.96 8.64 7.50
N THR A 5 19.99 8.10 6.86
CA THR A 5 19.98 7.97 5.41
C THR A 5 19.06 6.82 4.99
N LYS A 6 18.44 6.94 3.80
CA LYS A 6 17.64 5.87 3.19
C LYS A 6 18.39 4.54 3.16
N SER A 7 19.67 4.56 2.77
CA SER A 7 20.50 3.34 2.69
C SER A 7 20.65 2.66 4.05
N LYS A 8 20.91 3.43 5.11
CA LYS A 8 21.08 2.89 6.45
C LYS A 8 19.75 2.34 7.00
N PHE A 9 18.65 3.05 6.77
CA PHE A 9 17.31 2.59 7.12
C PHE A 9 16.97 1.25 6.47
N ILE A 10 17.13 1.14 5.15
CA ILE A 10 16.83 -0.09 4.42
C ILE A 10 17.75 -1.24 4.84
N SER A 11 19.04 -0.97 5.10
CA SER A 11 19.97 -1.99 5.61
C SER A 11 19.57 -2.54 6.98
N ILE A 12 19.11 -1.67 7.89
CA ILE A 12 18.61 -2.09 9.21
C ILE A 12 17.37 -2.97 9.03
N LEU A 13 16.44 -2.57 8.17
CA LEU A 13 15.20 -3.31 7.94
C LEU A 13 15.46 -4.67 7.27
N ALA A 14 16.37 -4.73 6.29
CA ALA A 14 16.80 -5.97 5.66
C ALA A 14 17.39 -6.95 6.69
N THR A 15 18.22 -6.43 7.61
CA THR A 15 18.78 -7.25 8.70
C THR A 15 17.69 -7.80 9.61
N ALA A 16 16.67 -6.99 9.92
CA ALA A 16 15.53 -7.44 10.72
C ALA A 16 14.67 -8.49 9.99
N ALA A 17 14.41 -8.29 8.69
CA ALA A 17 13.68 -9.24 7.85
C ALA A 17 14.39 -10.60 7.80
N CYS A 18 15.70 -10.62 7.53
CA CYS A 18 16.49 -11.84 7.51
C CYS A 18 16.45 -12.58 8.86
N LYS A 19 16.54 -11.86 9.99
CA LYS A 19 16.41 -12.45 11.32
C LYS A 19 15.03 -13.05 11.59
N ALA A 20 13.99 -12.50 10.95
CA ALA A 20 12.63 -13.02 11.01
C ALA A 20 12.35 -14.13 9.97
N GLY A 21 13.34 -14.54 9.17
CA GLY A 21 13.17 -15.55 8.12
C GLY A 21 12.43 -15.05 6.87
N HIS A 22 12.36 -13.73 6.69
CA HIS A 22 11.75 -13.10 5.51
C HIS A 22 12.82 -12.53 4.57
N ASP A 23 12.51 -12.53 3.29
CA ASP A 23 13.33 -11.83 2.29
C ASP A 23 13.31 -10.32 2.55
N PRO A 24 14.42 -9.60 2.33
CA PRO A 24 14.46 -8.15 2.45
C PRO A 24 13.46 -7.45 1.52
N LEU A 25 12.59 -6.61 2.08
CA LEU A 25 11.68 -5.79 1.29
C LEU A 25 12.34 -4.50 0.80
N GLN A 26 12.02 -4.11 -0.42
CA GLN A 26 12.38 -2.79 -0.94
C GLN A 26 11.54 -1.69 -0.30
N GLY A 27 12.11 -0.50 -0.15
CA GLY A 27 11.43 0.69 0.39
C GLY A 27 10.06 0.96 -0.25
N HIS A 28 9.97 0.81 -1.57
CA HIS A 28 8.72 0.99 -2.31
C HIS A 28 7.68 -0.09 -1.97
N GLY A 29 8.12 -1.34 -1.80
CA GLY A 29 7.24 -2.45 -1.41
C GLY A 29 6.66 -2.29 0.00
N ILE A 30 7.45 -1.77 0.94
CA ILE A 30 6.97 -1.46 2.30
C ILE A 30 5.92 -0.38 2.27
N TRP A 31 6.15 0.67 1.48
CA TRP A 31 5.20 1.77 1.32
C TRP A 31 3.87 1.28 0.71
N ILE A 32 3.92 0.50 -0.36
CA ILE A 32 2.75 -0.15 -0.96
C ILE A 32 2.02 -1.04 0.06
N SER A 33 2.74 -1.90 0.77
CA SER A 33 2.15 -2.88 1.70
C SER A 33 1.45 -2.18 2.86
N THR A 34 2.08 -1.14 3.41
CA THR A 34 1.48 -0.31 4.46
C THR A 34 0.18 0.34 3.98
N MET A 35 0.20 0.85 2.74
CA MET A 35 -0.97 1.48 2.13
C MET A 35 -2.11 0.48 1.90
N LEU A 36 -1.79 -0.71 1.41
CA LEU A 36 -2.73 -1.81 1.27
C LEU A 36 -3.35 -2.19 2.63
N GLU A 37 -2.54 -2.32 3.67
CA GLU A 37 -3.02 -2.66 5.01
C GLU A 37 -4.03 -1.64 5.53
N HIS A 38 -3.79 -0.34 5.32
CA HIS A 38 -4.74 0.71 5.69
C HIS A 38 -6.05 0.59 4.90
N LEU A 39 -5.97 0.27 3.60
CA LEU A 39 -7.17 0.03 2.81
C LEU A 39 -7.96 -1.18 3.36
N LEU A 40 -7.30 -2.30 3.63
CA LEU A 40 -7.97 -3.47 4.22
C LEU A 40 -8.60 -3.18 5.59
N GLN A 41 -8.14 -2.15 6.31
CA GLN A 41 -8.74 -1.62 7.54
C GLN A 41 -9.82 -0.55 7.29
N GLU A 42 -10.43 -0.56 6.11
CA GLU A 42 -11.53 0.32 5.70
C GLU A 42 -11.17 1.81 5.66
N VAL A 43 -9.89 2.17 5.64
CA VAL A 43 -9.50 3.58 5.47
C VAL A 43 -9.97 4.06 4.09
N PRO A 44 -10.69 5.19 4.00
CA PRO A 44 -11.22 5.66 2.73
C PRO A 44 -10.13 5.94 1.69
N PHE A 45 -10.41 5.60 0.43
CA PHE A 45 -9.50 5.85 -0.70
C PHE A 45 -8.99 7.29 -0.76
N LYS A 46 -9.83 8.28 -0.47
CA LYS A 46 -9.46 9.70 -0.47
C LYS A 46 -8.40 10.03 0.59
N VAL A 47 -8.54 9.47 1.79
CA VAL A 47 -7.57 9.63 2.89
C VAL A 47 -6.25 9.00 2.49
N MET A 48 -6.33 7.79 1.94
CA MET A 48 -5.16 7.02 1.57
C MET A 48 -4.43 7.61 0.35
N LYS A 49 -5.15 8.15 -0.62
CA LYS A 49 -4.61 8.93 -1.75
C LYS A 49 -3.83 10.16 -1.28
N ALA A 50 -4.37 10.90 -0.31
CA ALA A 50 -3.71 12.05 0.29
C ALA A 50 -2.46 11.66 1.11
N LYS A 51 -2.58 10.65 1.97
CA LYS A 51 -1.48 10.15 2.82
C LYS A 51 -0.36 9.49 2.01
N GLY A 52 -0.68 8.91 0.86
CA GLY A 52 0.31 8.37 -0.08
C GLY A 52 0.91 9.39 -1.04
N CYS A 53 0.48 10.65 -1.03
CA CYS A 53 0.94 11.65 -2.02
C CYS A 53 0.82 11.13 -3.47
N TRP A 54 -0.21 10.33 -3.76
CA TRP A 54 -0.37 9.76 -5.11
C TRP A 54 -0.79 10.85 -6.09
N ALA A 55 -0.08 10.93 -7.22
CA ALA A 55 -0.56 11.69 -8.37
C ALA A 55 -1.88 11.07 -8.87
N SER A 56 -2.85 11.94 -9.14
CA SER A 56 -4.29 11.64 -9.24
C SER A 56 -4.65 10.27 -9.81
N ASP A 57 -4.20 9.98 -11.02
CA ASP A 57 -4.74 8.88 -11.82
C ASP A 57 -3.93 7.59 -11.66
N ILE A 58 -2.69 7.70 -11.17
CA ILE A 58 -1.82 6.55 -10.93
C ILE A 58 -2.38 5.69 -9.80
N PHE A 59 -3.00 6.31 -8.79
CA PHE A 59 -3.62 5.61 -7.67
C PHE A 59 -4.75 4.67 -8.14
N TYR A 60 -5.65 5.18 -8.99
CA TYR A 60 -6.75 4.39 -9.51
C TYR A 60 -6.25 3.29 -10.46
N GLY A 61 -5.30 3.62 -11.35
CA GLY A 61 -4.68 2.61 -12.22
C GLY A 61 -3.98 1.50 -11.44
N TYR A 62 -3.37 1.82 -10.30
CA TYR A 62 -2.80 0.84 -9.38
C TYR A 62 -3.89 -0.06 -8.76
N LEU A 63 -4.94 0.53 -8.18
CA LEU A 63 -6.03 -0.23 -7.58
C LEU A 63 -6.74 -1.15 -8.57
N THR A 64 -7.00 -0.69 -9.80
CA THR A 64 -7.61 -1.52 -10.85
C THR A 64 -6.74 -2.72 -11.22
N LYS A 65 -5.42 -2.53 -11.34
CA LYS A 65 -4.47 -3.63 -11.60
C LYS A 65 -4.40 -4.63 -10.45
N HIS A 66 -4.78 -4.20 -9.26
CA HIS A 66 -4.81 -5.01 -8.06
C HIS A 66 -6.24 -5.25 -7.56
N ALA A 67 -7.14 -5.71 -8.45
CA ALA A 67 -8.56 -5.91 -8.17
C ALA A 67 -8.87 -6.75 -6.91
N GLN A 68 -7.96 -7.64 -6.49
CA GLN A 68 -8.07 -8.37 -5.21
C GLN A 68 -8.15 -7.43 -4.00
N ILE A 69 -7.44 -6.29 -4.03
CA ILE A 69 -7.50 -5.24 -3.00
C ILE A 69 -8.88 -4.58 -2.97
N MET A 70 -9.50 -4.43 -4.14
CA MET A 70 -10.81 -3.79 -4.29
C MET A 70 -11.96 -4.73 -3.93
N ALA A 71 -11.75 -6.04 -3.95
CA ALA A 71 -12.81 -7.04 -3.75
C ALA A 71 -13.62 -6.82 -2.45
N PRO A 72 -13.01 -6.58 -1.27
CA PRO A 72 -13.77 -6.33 -0.04
C PRO A 72 -14.66 -5.08 -0.15
N TYR A 73 -14.19 -4.04 -0.83
CA TYR A 73 -14.92 -2.79 -1.01
C TYR A 73 -16.07 -2.91 -2.02
N MET A 74 -15.85 -3.65 -3.10
CA MET A 74 -16.89 -3.94 -4.09
C MET A 74 -17.97 -4.88 -3.54
N GLN A 75 -17.60 -5.77 -2.62
CA GLN A 75 -18.54 -6.67 -1.93
C GLN A 75 -19.31 -5.97 -0.80
N ALA A 76 -18.69 -5.00 -0.13
CA ALA A 76 -19.35 -4.20 0.91
C ALA A 76 -20.46 -3.30 0.36
N ASP A 77 -20.34 -2.85 -0.90
CA ASP A 77 -21.37 -2.08 -1.61
C ASP A 77 -21.70 -2.72 -2.98
N PRO A 78 -22.77 -3.55 -3.05
CA PRO A 78 -23.18 -4.24 -4.26
C PRO A 78 -23.55 -3.30 -5.42
N ILE A 79 -23.89 -2.04 -5.15
CA ILE A 79 -24.27 -1.05 -6.17
C ILE A 79 -23.01 -0.56 -6.91
N LEU A 80 -21.90 -0.39 -6.19
CA LEU A 80 -20.60 -0.04 -6.77
C LEU A 80 -20.10 -1.12 -7.73
N HIS A 81 -20.33 -2.40 -7.43
CA HIS A 81 -19.93 -3.51 -8.29
C HIS A 81 -20.47 -3.41 -9.73
N ASN A 82 -21.74 -3.03 -9.88
CA ASN A 82 -22.39 -2.85 -11.20
C ASN A 82 -21.82 -1.68 -12.02
N THR A 83 -21.04 -0.77 -11.40
CA THR A 83 -20.42 0.36 -12.10
C THR A 83 -19.07 -0.03 -12.74
N PHE A 84 -18.52 -1.18 -12.38
CA PHE A 84 -17.22 -1.67 -12.85
C PHE A 84 -17.31 -2.93 -13.72
N ILE A 85 -18.51 -3.48 -13.96
CA ILE A 85 -18.79 -4.55 -14.93
C ILE A 85 -19.09 -3.94 -16.30
#